data_AF-K7DRE1-F1
#
_entry.id   AF-K7DRE1-F1
#
_cell.length_a   1.000
_cell.length_b   1.000
_cell.length_c   1.000
_cell.angle_alpha   90.00
_cell.angle_beta   90.00
_cell.angle_gamma   90.00
#
_symmetry.space_group_name_H-M   'P 1'
#
loop_
_entity.id
_entity.type
_entity.pdbx_description
1 polymer ?
#
loop_
_entity_poly.entity_id
_entity_poly.type
_entity_poly.pdbx_seq_one_letter_code
_entity_poly.pdbx_strand_id
1 'polypeptide(L)'
;MAAASGRKRVAGGQRTPARRGRPGGRGARGGGAGRRGLCSWGLGLGRLDLTLGRLAQLSGRDCVQPRRACFPDLPKFGCPSCPFAAAGLPRPRELISLFSMTDLNDNICKRYIKMITNIVILSLIICISLAFWIISMTASTYYGNLRPISPWRWLFSVVVPVLIVSNGLKKKSLDHSGALGGLVVGFILTIANFSFFTSLLMFFLSSSKLTKWKGEVKKRLDSEYKEGGQRNWVQVFCNGAVPTELALLYMIENGPGEIPVDFSKQYSASWMCLSLLAALACSAGDTWASEVGPVLSKSPPRLITTWEKVPVGTNGGVTVVGLVSSLLGGTFVGIAYFLTQLISVNDLDISAPQWPIIAFGGLAGLLGSIVDSYLGATMQYTGLDESTGMVVNSPTNKAKHIAGKPILDNNAVNLFSSVFIALLLPTAAWGFWPRG
;
A
#
# COMPACT_ATOMS: atom_id res chain seq x y z
N MET A 1 -30.65 -60.98 30.36
CA MET A 1 -30.64 -61.36 28.93
C MET A 1 -29.22 -61.13 28.42
N ALA A 2 -28.31 -62.09 28.56
CA ALA A 2 -28.01 -63.16 27.60
C ALA A 2 -27.56 -62.58 26.23
N ALA A 3 -26.25 -62.51 25.95
CA ALA A 3 -25.44 -63.52 25.21
C ALA A 3 -25.35 -63.15 23.70
N ALA A 4 -24.28 -63.31 22.91
CA ALA A 4 -22.94 -63.89 23.07
C ALA A 4 -22.04 -63.52 21.85
N SER A 5 -20.72 -63.60 22.07
CA SER A 5 -19.62 -64.14 21.23
C SER A 5 -19.49 -63.80 19.71
N GLY A 6 -18.29 -63.66 19.13
CA GLY A 6 -16.96 -64.00 19.64
C GLY A 6 -15.77 -63.80 18.69
N ARG A 7 -14.63 -64.17 19.27
CA ARG A 7 -13.21 -64.21 18.86
C ARG A 7 -12.86 -64.66 17.43
N LYS A 8 -11.73 -64.12 16.90
CA LYS A 8 -10.39 -64.74 16.65
C LYS A 8 -9.52 -63.67 15.92
N ARG A 9 -8.31 -63.20 16.27
CA ARG A 9 -7.01 -63.72 16.74
C ARG A 9 -6.21 -64.55 15.69
N VAL A 10 -5.11 -63.95 15.18
CA VAL A 10 -3.69 -64.43 15.15
C VAL A 10 -2.94 -64.35 13.78
N ALA A 11 -1.65 -63.96 13.92
CA ALA A 11 -0.47 -64.05 13.03
C ALA A 11 -0.30 -62.95 11.97
N GLY A 12 0.85 -62.29 11.78
CA GLY A 12 2.23 -62.58 12.18
C GLY A 12 3.12 -62.58 10.94
N GLY A 13 4.11 -61.68 10.84
CA GLY A 13 5.06 -61.69 9.72
C GLY A 13 5.93 -60.44 9.59
N GLN A 14 7.03 -60.39 10.33
CA GLN A 14 8.20 -59.55 10.03
C GLN A 14 8.95 -60.08 8.80
N ARG A 15 9.52 -59.18 7.97
CA ARG A 15 10.87 -59.27 7.38
C ARG A 15 11.18 -58.06 6.47
N THR A 16 12.15 -57.24 6.87
CA THR A 16 13.01 -56.39 6.02
C THR A 16 14.28 -57.19 5.62
N PRO A 17 15.30 -56.61 4.94
CA PRO A 17 15.32 -56.05 3.59
C PRO A 17 16.40 -56.75 2.71
N ALA A 18 16.33 -56.63 1.38
CA ALA A 18 17.36 -57.14 0.46
C ALA A 18 18.12 -56.02 -0.27
N ARG A 19 19.46 -56.07 -0.14
CA ARG A 19 20.50 -55.27 -0.81
C ARG A 19 20.89 -55.87 -2.18
N ARG A 20 21.64 -55.05 -2.95
CA ARG A 20 22.53 -55.33 -4.13
C ARG A 20 21.87 -55.07 -5.49
N GLY A 21 22.50 -54.42 -6.47
CA GLY A 21 23.88 -53.92 -6.60
C GLY A 21 24.08 -53.14 -7.91
N ARG A 22 25.19 -52.38 -8.00
CA ARG A 22 25.80 -51.88 -9.25
C ARG A 22 26.60 -52.99 -9.94
N PRO A 23 26.86 -52.89 -11.26
CA PRO A 23 28.15 -52.38 -11.79
C PRO A 23 27.94 -51.34 -12.93
N GLY A 24 28.79 -50.34 -13.18
CA GLY A 24 30.11 -50.39 -13.86
C GLY A 24 29.95 -50.58 -15.39
N GLY A 25 30.47 -49.80 -16.35
CA GLY A 25 31.37 -48.65 -16.45
C GLY A 25 31.79 -48.46 -17.94
N ARG A 26 32.53 -47.37 -18.25
CA ARG A 26 33.29 -47.05 -19.51
C ARG A 26 32.43 -46.72 -20.75
N GLY A 27 32.77 -45.79 -21.65
CA GLY A 27 33.94 -44.93 -21.88
C GLY A 27 33.97 -44.50 -23.37
N ALA A 28 34.82 -43.50 -23.68
CA ALA A 28 35.26 -43.05 -25.02
C ALA A 28 34.32 -42.10 -25.81
N ARG A 29 34.76 -41.15 -26.65
CA ARG A 29 35.98 -40.30 -26.85
C ARG A 29 35.74 -39.58 -28.19
N GLY A 30 36.19 -38.33 -28.31
CA GLY A 30 36.47 -37.62 -29.58
C GLY A 30 35.25 -37.00 -30.28
N GLY A 31 35.33 -35.84 -30.93
CA GLY A 31 36.44 -34.94 -31.24
C GLY A 31 36.01 -34.04 -32.41
N GLY A 32 36.61 -32.85 -32.52
CA GLY A 32 36.90 -32.22 -33.82
C GLY A 32 36.01 -31.09 -34.34
N ALA A 33 36.65 -29.91 -34.42
CA ALA A 33 36.70 -29.01 -35.59
C ALA A 33 35.48 -28.11 -35.95
N GLY A 34 35.59 -26.83 -35.54
CA GLY A 34 36.05 -25.71 -36.39
C GLY A 34 35.28 -25.32 -37.66
N ARG A 35 34.85 -24.04 -37.73
CA ARG A 35 35.09 -23.01 -38.79
C ARG A 35 34.09 -21.87 -38.62
N ARG A 36 34.56 -20.65 -38.34
CA ARG A 36 34.78 -19.52 -39.28
C ARG A 36 33.50 -19.00 -39.95
N GLY A 37 33.25 -17.69 -39.78
CA GLY A 37 33.05 -16.82 -40.94
C GLY A 37 31.93 -15.80 -40.84
N LEU A 38 32.36 -14.52 -40.92
CA LEU A 38 31.70 -13.34 -41.50
C LEU A 38 30.79 -12.52 -40.56
N CYS A 39 31.17 -11.29 -40.15
CA CYS A 39 31.35 -10.03 -40.92
C CYS A 39 30.08 -9.71 -41.74
N SER A 40 29.54 -8.50 -41.80
CA SER A 40 29.88 -7.14 -41.37
C SER A 40 28.61 -6.33 -41.67
N TRP A 41 28.51 -5.10 -41.15
CA TRP A 41 28.12 -3.87 -41.88
C TRP A 41 27.62 -2.87 -40.85
N GLY A 42 28.56 -2.03 -40.42
CA GLY A 42 28.28 -0.79 -39.73
C GLY A 42 27.96 0.34 -40.72
N LEU A 43 27.41 1.40 -40.15
CA LEU A 43 27.45 2.82 -40.52
C LEU A 43 26.93 3.50 -39.24
N GLY A 44 27.64 4.35 -38.50
CA GLY A 44 28.68 5.30 -38.88
C GLY A 44 28.17 6.70 -38.57
N LEU A 45 29.01 7.51 -37.90
CA LEU A 45 28.81 8.89 -37.39
C LEU A 45 28.37 8.93 -35.91
N GLY A 46 29.05 9.59 -34.98
CA GLY A 46 30.22 10.47 -35.03
C GLY A 46 30.39 11.08 -33.62
N ARG A 47 31.64 11.25 -33.19
CA ARG A 47 32.14 11.48 -31.82
C ARG A 47 31.68 12.77 -31.14
N LEU A 48 31.65 12.75 -29.80
CA LEU A 48 32.43 13.71 -29.00
C LEU A 48 32.84 13.08 -27.65
N ASP A 49 34.16 13.05 -27.45
CA ASP A 49 34.88 12.64 -26.24
C ASP A 49 34.61 13.60 -25.06
N LEU A 50 34.50 13.06 -23.84
CA LEU A 50 35.46 13.37 -22.78
C LEU A 50 35.28 12.48 -21.54
N THR A 51 36.42 11.93 -21.17
CA THR A 51 36.80 10.97 -20.13
C THR A 51 36.74 11.50 -18.68
N LEU A 52 36.36 10.62 -17.75
CA LEU A 52 37.00 10.29 -16.45
C LEU A 52 35.91 9.67 -15.54
N GLY A 53 36.03 8.45 -15.00
CA GLY A 53 37.22 7.70 -14.63
C GLY A 53 37.04 7.25 -13.18
N ARG A 54 36.42 6.08 -13.02
CA ARG A 54 36.27 5.20 -11.84
C ARG A 54 37.19 5.47 -10.64
N LEU A 55 36.63 5.42 -9.42
CA LEU A 55 36.89 4.35 -8.43
C LEU A 55 36.18 4.66 -7.10
N ALA A 56 35.23 3.81 -6.74
CA ALA A 56 34.68 3.69 -5.40
C ALA A 56 34.88 2.24 -4.97
N GLN A 57 35.61 1.99 -3.88
CA GLN A 57 35.43 0.80 -3.03
C GLN A 57 36.24 0.89 -1.72
N LEU A 58 35.50 0.71 -0.61
CA LEU A 58 35.88 0.09 0.68
C LEU A 58 36.82 0.91 1.58
N SER A 59 36.71 1.02 2.91
CA SER A 59 36.08 0.28 4.01
C SER A 59 36.16 1.23 5.24
N GLY A 60 35.17 1.44 6.10
CA GLY A 60 34.77 0.53 7.19
C GLY A 60 35.56 0.75 8.50
N ARG A 61 34.92 1.46 9.46
CA ARG A 61 34.92 1.31 10.94
C ARG A 61 36.15 1.59 11.84
N ASP A 62 35.83 2.35 12.89
CA ASP A 62 36.14 2.21 14.33
C ASP A 62 37.56 2.42 14.93
N CYS A 63 37.51 3.17 16.04
CA CYS A 63 38.32 3.10 17.27
C CYS A 63 39.70 3.81 17.37
N VAL A 64 39.69 4.82 18.27
CA VAL A 64 40.54 4.99 19.46
C VAL A 64 42.08 4.92 19.30
N GLN A 65 42.72 6.03 19.68
CA GLN A 65 44.14 6.29 20.05
C GLN A 65 44.90 5.15 20.80
N PRO A 66 46.21 5.28 21.14
CA PRO A 66 47.30 6.15 20.66
C PRO A 66 48.65 5.37 20.47
N ARG A 67 49.73 6.04 20.01
CA ARG A 67 51.09 5.90 20.61
C ARG A 67 52.12 6.90 20.04
N ARG A 68 53.03 7.29 20.94
CA ARG A 68 54.12 8.29 20.86
C ARG A 68 55.38 7.74 20.16
N ALA A 69 56.19 8.63 19.56
CA ALA A 69 57.68 8.70 19.60
C ALA A 69 58.16 9.80 18.61
N CYS A 70 58.75 10.92 19.06
CA CYS A 70 60.20 11.20 19.24
C CYS A 70 61.02 11.33 17.93
N PHE A 71 61.34 12.59 17.57
CA PHE A 71 62.62 13.26 17.14
C PHE A 71 63.80 12.43 16.55
N PRO A 72 64.86 13.02 15.89
CA PRO A 72 65.14 14.42 15.46
C PRO A 72 65.90 14.58 14.09
N ASP A 73 66.24 15.86 13.76
CA ASP A 73 67.51 16.37 13.19
C ASP A 73 67.74 16.74 11.69
N LEU A 74 68.30 17.97 11.52
CA LEU A 74 69.31 18.47 10.54
C LEU A 74 68.88 19.28 9.26
N PRO A 75 69.73 20.20 8.71
CA PRO A 75 69.51 21.66 8.80
C PRO A 75 69.58 22.50 7.50
N LYS A 76 69.22 23.79 7.66
CA LYS A 76 69.48 25.07 6.92
C LYS A 76 70.32 25.07 5.63
N PHE A 77 69.81 25.73 4.57
CA PHE A 77 70.52 26.68 3.66
C PHE A 77 69.49 27.65 3.04
N GLY A 78 69.86 28.93 2.82
CA GLY A 78 68.91 30.06 2.74
C GLY A 78 68.78 30.86 1.42
N CYS A 79 67.97 31.93 1.57
CA CYS A 79 67.82 33.17 0.76
C CYS A 79 67.35 33.06 -0.72
N PRO A 80 66.84 34.16 -1.32
CA PRO A 80 65.81 35.12 -0.86
C PRO A 80 64.77 35.44 -1.98
N SER A 81 63.82 36.36 -1.67
CA SER A 81 62.97 37.18 -2.58
C SER A 81 61.66 36.62 -3.15
N CYS A 82 60.53 37.08 -2.60
CA CYS A 82 59.29 37.48 -3.33
C CYS A 82 58.37 38.30 -2.38
N PRO A 83 57.91 39.51 -2.74
CA PRO A 83 57.02 40.32 -1.92
C PRO A 83 55.59 40.24 -2.45
N PHE A 84 54.70 39.43 -1.87
CA PHE A 84 53.23 39.56 -2.02
C PHE A 84 52.53 38.55 -1.13
N ALA A 85 52.00 38.97 0.04
CA ALA A 85 50.86 38.34 0.72
C ALA A 85 50.57 39.04 2.06
N ALA A 86 49.62 39.98 2.07
CA ALA A 86 48.95 40.39 3.31
C ALA A 86 47.52 40.86 3.01
N ALA A 87 46.71 39.98 2.42
CA ALA A 87 45.26 40.05 2.60
C ALA A 87 44.93 39.14 3.79
N GLY A 88 44.64 39.75 4.93
CA GLY A 88 44.35 39.02 6.17
C GLY A 88 43.13 38.11 6.01
N LEU A 89 43.29 36.83 6.35
CA LEU A 89 42.18 35.89 6.53
C LEU A 89 41.33 36.34 7.74
N PRO A 90 39.99 36.34 7.63
CA PRO A 90 39.11 36.73 8.74
C PRO A 90 39.29 35.80 9.95
N ARG A 91 39.20 36.36 11.16
CA ARG A 91 39.41 35.60 12.40
C ARG A 91 38.31 34.54 12.57
N PRO A 92 38.59 33.37 13.21
CA PRO A 92 37.64 32.26 13.31
C PRO A 92 36.25 32.61 13.87
N ARG A 93 36.17 33.62 14.75
CA ARG A 93 34.89 34.10 15.31
C ARG A 93 34.01 34.85 14.29
N GLU A 94 34.62 35.57 13.34
CA GLU A 94 33.88 36.26 12.28
C GLU A 94 33.40 35.30 11.20
N LEU A 95 34.18 34.25 10.93
CA LEU A 95 33.76 33.15 10.06
C LEU A 95 32.54 32.42 10.63
N ILE A 96 32.50 32.16 11.94
CA ILE A 96 31.34 31.51 12.59
C ILE A 96 30.10 32.42 12.59
N SER A 97 30.25 33.73 12.81
CA SER A 97 29.12 34.66 12.76
C SER A 97 28.60 34.85 11.34
N LEU A 98 29.46 34.95 10.34
CA LEU A 98 29.05 35.00 8.93
C LEU A 98 28.31 33.72 8.53
N PHE A 99 28.84 32.55 8.88
CA PHE A 99 28.25 31.26 8.53
C PHE A 99 26.86 31.08 9.18
N SER A 100 26.75 31.46 10.46
CA SER A 100 25.48 31.42 11.21
C SER A 100 24.45 32.41 10.64
N MET A 101 24.90 33.59 10.20
CA MET A 101 24.05 34.61 9.59
C MET A 101 23.58 34.21 8.18
N THR A 102 24.42 33.54 7.38
CA THR A 102 24.01 32.96 6.09
C THR A 102 23.03 31.82 6.26
N ASP A 103 23.26 30.89 7.19
CA ASP A 103 22.33 29.77 7.47
C ASP A 103 20.98 30.28 8.00
N LEU A 104 20.97 31.33 8.82
CA LEU A 104 19.73 31.95 9.30
C LEU A 104 18.96 32.60 8.14
N ASN A 105 19.64 33.33 7.26
CA ASN A 105 19.01 33.99 6.11
C ASN A 105 18.47 32.98 5.10
N ASP A 106 19.18 31.88 4.88
CA ASP A 106 18.75 30.79 4.00
C ASP A 106 17.50 30.06 4.54
N ASN A 107 17.46 29.81 5.85
CA ASN A 107 16.31 29.21 6.51
C ASN A 107 15.09 30.15 6.55
N ILE A 108 15.29 31.44 6.74
CA ILE A 108 14.24 32.46 6.66
C ILE A 108 13.72 32.56 5.23
N CYS A 109 14.61 32.60 4.23
CA CYS A 109 14.24 32.66 2.81
C CYS A 109 13.45 31.40 2.39
N LYS A 110 13.90 30.20 2.78
CA LYS A 110 13.15 28.94 2.57
C LYS A 110 11.79 28.96 3.25
N ARG A 111 11.66 29.47 4.48
CA ARG A 111 10.36 29.62 5.16
C ARG A 111 9.46 30.61 4.44
N TYR A 112 10.01 31.73 3.99
CA TYR A 112 9.27 32.80 3.30
C TYR A 112 8.79 32.35 1.91
N ILE A 113 9.66 31.71 1.13
CA ILE A 113 9.30 31.08 -0.16
C ILE A 113 8.21 30.03 0.06
N LYS A 114 8.32 29.20 1.10
CA LYS A 114 7.30 28.19 1.42
C LYS A 114 5.97 28.83 1.84
N MET A 115 5.99 29.92 2.60
CA MET A 115 4.79 30.69 2.96
C MET A 115 4.13 31.32 1.72
N ILE A 116 4.89 32.01 0.88
CA ILE A 116 4.38 32.61 -0.36
C ILE A 116 3.82 31.53 -1.28
N THR A 117 4.54 30.42 -1.47
CA THR A 117 4.08 29.29 -2.28
C THR A 117 2.76 28.74 -1.74
N ASN A 118 2.62 28.57 -0.42
CA ASN A 118 1.36 28.13 0.19
C ASN A 118 0.22 29.13 -0.02
N ILE A 119 0.49 30.44 0.08
CA ILE A 119 -0.50 31.50 -0.15
C ILE A 119 -0.96 31.48 -1.60
N VAL A 120 -0.03 31.41 -2.56
CA VAL A 120 -0.36 31.33 -3.99
C VAL A 120 -1.18 30.08 -4.30
N ILE A 121 -0.78 28.92 -3.77
CA ILE A 121 -1.53 27.66 -3.93
C ILE A 121 -2.94 27.80 -3.34
N LEU A 122 -3.08 28.36 -2.13
CA LEU A 122 -4.37 28.55 -1.49
C LEU A 122 -5.28 29.48 -2.30
N SER A 123 -4.74 30.60 -2.78
CA SER A 123 -5.47 31.54 -3.63
C SER A 123 -5.93 30.89 -4.93
N LEU A 124 -5.07 30.11 -5.60
CA LEU A 124 -5.43 29.37 -6.80
C LEU A 124 -6.53 28.34 -6.53
N ILE A 125 -6.44 27.59 -5.42
CA ILE A 125 -7.49 26.62 -5.04
C ILE A 125 -8.82 27.31 -4.81
N ILE A 126 -8.83 28.47 -4.12
CA ILE A 126 -10.05 29.25 -3.90
C ILE A 126 -10.64 29.73 -5.23
N CYS A 127 -9.82 30.27 -6.14
CA CYS A 127 -10.27 30.72 -7.45
C CYS A 127 -10.85 29.57 -8.29
N ILE A 128 -10.20 28.41 -8.32
CA ILE A 128 -10.67 27.21 -9.03
C ILE A 128 -11.98 26.70 -8.42
N SER A 129 -12.06 26.63 -7.08
CA SER A 129 -13.27 26.23 -6.37
C SER A 129 -14.45 27.16 -6.68
N LEU A 130 -14.23 28.48 -6.70
CA LEU A 130 -15.25 29.46 -7.06
C LEU A 130 -15.67 29.33 -8.52
N ALA A 131 -14.73 29.10 -9.45
CA ALA A 131 -15.05 28.90 -10.86
C ALA A 131 -15.92 27.65 -11.07
N PHE A 132 -15.56 26.51 -10.48
CA PHE A 132 -16.38 25.30 -10.53
C PHE A 132 -17.76 25.48 -9.91
N TRP A 133 -17.85 26.23 -8.81
CA TRP A 133 -19.13 26.58 -8.20
C TRP A 133 -20.00 27.43 -9.13
N ILE A 134 -19.44 28.47 -9.76
CA ILE A 134 -20.17 29.32 -10.72
C ILE A 134 -20.67 28.49 -11.91
N ILE A 135 -19.85 27.57 -12.43
CA ILE A 135 -20.25 26.64 -13.49
C ILE A 135 -21.39 25.73 -13.02
N SER A 136 -21.31 25.18 -11.81
CA SER A 136 -22.34 24.31 -11.23
C SER A 136 -23.67 25.07 -11.03
N MET A 137 -23.62 26.31 -10.55
CA MET A 137 -24.80 27.19 -10.42
C MET A 137 -25.41 27.52 -11.77
N THR A 138 -24.57 27.81 -12.77
CA THR A 138 -25.02 28.11 -14.14
C THR A 138 -25.68 26.89 -14.78
N ALA A 139 -25.09 25.70 -14.62
CA ALA A 139 -25.66 24.44 -15.08
C ALA A 139 -26.99 24.11 -14.36
N SER A 140 -27.06 24.34 -13.04
CA SER A 140 -28.31 24.20 -12.27
C SER A 140 -29.41 25.12 -12.80
N THR A 141 -29.09 26.38 -13.05
CA THR A 141 -30.03 27.37 -13.60
C THR A 141 -30.47 27.01 -15.01
N TYR A 142 -29.57 26.46 -15.84
CA TYR A 142 -29.85 26.10 -17.23
C TYR A 142 -30.66 24.80 -17.37
N TYR A 143 -30.31 23.77 -16.60
CA TYR A 143 -30.95 22.45 -16.68
C TYR A 143 -32.13 22.29 -15.71
N GLY A 144 -32.33 23.20 -14.76
CA GLY A 144 -33.48 23.27 -13.84
C GLY A 144 -33.59 22.14 -12.79
N ASN A 145 -32.95 21.00 -13.02
CA ASN A 145 -33.09 19.78 -12.20
C ASN A 145 -31.84 19.43 -11.37
N LEU A 146 -30.73 20.16 -11.53
CA LEU A 146 -29.49 19.88 -10.80
C LEU A 146 -29.47 20.65 -9.48
N ARG A 147 -29.28 19.96 -8.35
CA ARG A 147 -29.03 20.60 -7.06
C ARG A 147 -27.64 21.24 -7.08
N PRO A 148 -27.51 22.56 -6.87
CA PRO A 148 -26.21 23.21 -6.87
C PRO A 148 -25.37 22.75 -5.69
N ILE A 149 -24.11 22.43 -5.96
CA ILE A 149 -23.14 22.03 -4.93
C ILE A 149 -22.73 23.27 -4.14
N SER A 150 -22.68 23.21 -2.81
CA SER A 150 -22.26 24.36 -2.01
C SER A 150 -20.80 24.76 -2.29
N PRO A 151 -20.45 26.06 -2.24
CA PRO A 151 -19.06 26.51 -2.44
C PRO A 151 -18.08 25.84 -1.47
N TRP A 152 -18.52 25.60 -0.23
CA TRP A 152 -17.71 24.91 0.78
C TRP A 152 -17.45 23.46 0.42
N ARG A 153 -18.40 22.73 -0.14
CA ARG A 153 -18.15 21.35 -0.59
C ARG A 153 -17.08 21.30 -1.70
N TRP A 154 -17.12 22.22 -2.66
CA TRP A 154 -16.07 22.38 -3.66
C TRP A 154 -14.70 22.70 -3.06
N LEU A 155 -14.67 23.62 -2.10
CA LEU A 155 -13.42 24.00 -1.44
C LEU A 155 -12.83 22.80 -0.68
N PHE A 156 -13.66 22.09 0.09
CA PHE A 156 -13.24 20.91 0.84
C PHE A 156 -12.78 19.76 -0.08
N SER A 157 -13.47 19.50 -1.19
CA SER A 157 -13.12 18.41 -2.13
C SER A 157 -11.81 18.65 -2.85
N VAL A 158 -11.36 19.90 -2.99
CA VAL A 158 -10.04 20.22 -3.54
C VAL A 158 -8.97 20.26 -2.45
N VAL A 159 -9.20 21.04 -1.38
CA VAL A 159 -8.18 21.31 -0.35
C VAL A 159 -7.81 20.04 0.40
N VAL A 160 -8.80 19.28 0.89
CA VAL A 160 -8.52 18.17 1.81
C VAL A 160 -7.77 17.03 1.11
N PRO A 161 -8.19 16.52 -0.07
CA PRO A 161 -7.42 15.50 -0.78
C PRO A 161 -5.99 15.95 -1.12
N VAL A 162 -5.79 17.21 -1.54
CA VAL A 162 -4.45 17.76 -1.81
C VAL A 162 -3.57 17.71 -0.56
N LEU A 163 -4.10 18.10 0.61
CA LEU A 163 -3.36 18.03 1.87
C LEU A 163 -3.01 16.60 2.26
N ILE A 164 -3.96 15.67 2.13
CA ILE A 164 -3.76 14.25 2.48
C ILE A 164 -2.72 13.61 1.55
N VAL A 165 -2.84 13.80 0.25
CA VAL A 165 -1.87 13.29 -0.74
C VAL A 165 -0.48 13.89 -0.51
N SER A 166 -0.39 15.20 -0.27
CA SER A 166 0.88 15.87 0.04
C SER A 166 1.53 15.30 1.29
N ASN A 167 0.75 14.99 2.32
CA ASN A 167 1.23 14.34 3.53
C ASN A 167 1.60 12.86 3.28
N GLY A 168 0.87 12.16 2.40
CA GLY A 168 1.17 10.80 1.96
C GLY A 168 2.53 10.69 1.26
N LEU A 169 2.83 11.62 0.35
CA LEU A 169 4.14 11.73 -0.31
C LEU A 169 5.27 12.01 0.69
N LYS A 170 5.09 13.01 1.56
CA LYS A 170 6.09 13.35 2.60
C LYS A 170 6.40 12.19 3.53
N LYS A 171 5.38 11.41 3.90
CA LYS A 171 5.51 10.24 4.76
C LYS A 171 5.97 8.99 4.00
N LYS A 172 6.17 9.05 2.67
CA LYS A 172 6.46 7.89 1.82
C LYS A 172 5.41 6.78 1.93
N SER A 173 4.13 7.13 2.11
CA SER A 173 3.00 6.19 2.05
C SER A 173 2.44 6.03 0.63
N LEU A 174 2.69 7.01 -0.24
CA LEU A 174 2.29 7.04 -1.64
C LEU A 174 3.51 7.43 -2.48
N ASP A 175 3.59 6.89 -3.69
CA ASP A 175 4.48 7.43 -4.73
C ASP A 175 3.79 8.55 -5.53
N HIS A 176 4.49 9.17 -6.47
CA HIS A 176 3.94 10.25 -7.30
C HIS A 176 2.74 9.84 -8.15
N SER A 177 2.69 8.58 -8.61
CA SER A 177 1.58 8.06 -9.41
C SER A 177 0.36 7.77 -8.53
N GLY A 178 0.57 7.17 -7.36
CA GLY A 178 -0.46 6.93 -6.36
C GLY A 178 -1.02 8.23 -5.79
N ALA A 179 -0.19 9.26 -5.68
CA ALA A 179 -0.63 10.60 -5.29
C ALA A 179 -1.63 11.19 -6.29
N LEU A 180 -1.37 11.08 -7.60
CA LEU A 180 -2.30 11.56 -8.62
C LEU A 180 -3.61 10.78 -8.60
N GLY A 181 -3.54 9.44 -8.55
CA GLY A 181 -4.73 8.59 -8.43
C GLY A 181 -5.53 8.90 -7.16
N GLY A 182 -4.85 9.09 -6.02
CA GLY A 182 -5.47 9.39 -4.74
C GLY A 182 -6.14 10.76 -4.70
N LEU A 183 -5.63 11.73 -5.46
CA LEU A 183 -6.24 13.05 -5.62
C LEU A 183 -7.57 12.94 -6.37
N VAL A 184 -7.61 12.19 -7.48
CA VAL A 184 -8.83 11.99 -8.27
C VAL A 184 -9.88 11.24 -7.46
N VAL A 185 -9.52 10.09 -6.88
CA VAL A 185 -10.43 9.28 -6.05
C VAL A 185 -10.92 10.08 -4.85
N GLY A 186 -10.01 10.75 -4.13
CA GLY A 186 -10.35 11.57 -2.97
C GLY A 186 -11.28 12.73 -3.32
N PHE A 187 -11.05 13.42 -4.43
CA PHE A 187 -11.91 14.50 -4.91
C PHE A 187 -13.33 14.00 -5.21
N ILE A 188 -13.47 12.93 -6.00
CA ILE A 188 -14.78 12.36 -6.39
C ILE A 188 -15.56 11.90 -5.17
N LEU A 189 -14.92 11.18 -4.25
CA LEU A 189 -15.61 10.70 -3.03
C LEU A 189 -16.02 11.87 -2.13
N THR A 190 -15.19 12.92 -2.01
CA THR A 190 -15.50 14.08 -1.15
C THR A 190 -16.67 14.88 -1.70
N ILE A 191 -16.71 15.11 -3.01
CA ILE A 191 -17.80 15.87 -3.63
C ILE A 191 -19.10 15.07 -3.58
N ALA A 192 -19.05 13.75 -3.75
CA ALA A 192 -20.23 12.88 -3.67
C ALA A 192 -20.88 12.86 -2.28
N ASN A 193 -20.13 12.47 -1.25
CA ASN A 193 -20.64 12.31 0.12
C ASN A 193 -19.46 12.25 1.10
N PHE A 194 -19.47 13.09 2.14
CA PHE A 194 -18.38 13.15 3.11
C PHE A 194 -18.14 11.81 3.81
N SER A 195 -19.18 11.00 4.00
CA SER A 195 -19.08 9.65 4.60
C SER A 195 -18.25 8.70 3.73
N PHE A 196 -18.29 8.87 2.40
CA PHE A 196 -17.48 8.10 1.46
C PHE A 196 -16.00 8.50 1.59
N PHE A 197 -15.75 9.81 1.61
CA PHE A 197 -14.40 10.33 1.76
C PHE A 197 -13.77 9.97 3.12
N THR A 198 -14.52 10.11 4.22
CA THR A 198 -13.99 9.77 5.56
C THR A 198 -13.70 8.28 5.67
N SER A 199 -14.53 7.42 5.08
CA SER A 199 -14.26 5.98 4.99
C SER A 199 -12.93 5.70 4.25
N LEU A 200 -12.73 6.32 3.08
CA LEU A 200 -11.48 6.20 2.31
C LEU A 200 -10.29 6.74 3.11
N LEU A 201 -10.44 7.89 3.75
CA LEU A 201 -9.41 8.54 4.54
C LEU A 201 -8.98 7.65 5.72
N MET A 202 -9.94 7.09 6.46
CA MET A 202 -9.64 6.24 7.62
C MET A 202 -9.02 4.91 7.20
N PHE A 203 -9.46 4.32 6.08
CA PHE A 203 -8.76 3.21 5.44
C PHE A 203 -7.30 3.60 5.13
N PHE A 204 -7.08 4.68 4.37
CA PHE A 204 -5.75 5.10 3.95
C PHE A 204 -4.82 5.39 5.14
N LEU A 205 -5.29 6.10 6.15
CA LEU A 205 -4.49 6.49 7.32
C LEU A 205 -4.14 5.27 8.19
N SER A 206 -5.13 4.42 8.49
CA SER A 206 -4.90 3.22 9.32
C SER A 206 -3.97 2.23 8.61
N SER A 207 -4.26 1.91 7.35
CA SER A 207 -3.45 1.01 6.54
C SER A 207 -2.04 1.54 6.32
N SER A 208 -1.85 2.84 6.12
CA SER A 208 -0.50 3.45 6.03
C SER A 208 0.30 3.39 7.33
N LYS A 209 -0.39 3.35 8.48
CA LYS A 209 0.26 3.18 9.79
C LYS A 209 0.64 1.71 10.01
N LEU A 210 -0.23 0.79 9.62
CA LEU A 210 0.01 -0.65 9.74
C LEU A 210 1.12 -1.15 8.83
N THR A 211 1.20 -0.68 7.58
CA THR A 211 2.29 -1.07 6.64
C THR A 211 3.68 -0.72 7.18
N LYS A 212 3.81 0.40 7.90
CA LYS A 212 5.08 0.82 8.53
C LYS A 212 5.35 0.15 9.87
N TRP A 213 4.30 -0.33 10.53
CA TRP A 213 4.43 -0.94 11.84
C TRP A 213 5.19 -2.26 11.74
N LYS A 214 6.27 -2.37 12.52
CA LYS A 214 7.18 -3.53 12.55
C LYS A 214 7.72 -3.94 11.16
N GLY A 215 8.04 -2.95 10.31
CA GLY A 215 8.59 -3.17 8.97
C GLY A 215 9.83 -4.07 8.90
N GLU A 216 10.71 -4.03 9.92
CA GLU A 216 11.89 -4.91 10.00
C GLU A 216 11.54 -6.41 10.06
N VAL A 217 10.41 -6.76 10.68
CA VAL A 217 9.92 -8.14 10.72
C VAL A 217 9.36 -8.51 9.36
N LYS A 218 8.58 -7.61 8.74
CA LYS A 218 7.92 -7.83 7.45
C LYS A 218 8.93 -8.01 6.32
N LYS A 219 10.02 -7.23 6.33
CA LYS A 219 11.14 -7.34 5.38
C LYS A 219 11.84 -8.71 5.39
N ARG A 220 11.75 -9.46 6.50
CA ARG A 220 12.31 -10.82 6.59
C ARG A 220 11.33 -11.91 6.16
N LEU A 221 10.04 -11.58 6.05
CA LEU A 221 8.97 -12.51 5.73
C LEU A 221 8.53 -12.40 4.27
N ASP A 222 8.61 -11.20 3.70
CA ASP A 222 8.14 -10.89 2.37
C ASP A 222 9.28 -10.37 1.48
N SER A 223 9.54 -11.11 0.40
CA SER A 223 10.54 -10.75 -0.61
C SER A 223 10.16 -9.51 -1.44
N GLU A 224 8.89 -9.15 -1.50
CA GLU A 224 8.35 -8.02 -2.27
C GLU A 224 8.12 -6.76 -1.41
N TYR A 225 8.58 -6.77 -0.16
CA TYR A 225 8.40 -5.67 0.78
C TYR A 225 8.98 -4.35 0.24
N LYS A 226 8.09 -3.35 0.07
CA LYS A 226 8.48 -1.99 -0.34
C LYS A 226 8.79 -1.13 0.88
N GLU A 227 9.99 -0.54 0.91
CA GLU A 227 10.42 0.33 2.00
C GLU A 227 9.49 1.56 2.15
N GLY A 228 8.88 1.69 3.33
CA GLY A 228 7.89 2.73 3.63
C GLY A 228 6.45 2.40 3.23
N GLY A 229 6.20 1.29 2.54
CA GLY A 229 4.85 0.85 2.12
C GLY A 229 4.22 1.78 1.08
N GLN A 230 5.01 2.27 0.12
CA GLN A 230 4.55 3.21 -0.92
C GLN A 230 3.55 2.54 -1.85
N ARG A 231 2.33 3.09 -1.92
CA ARG A 231 1.30 2.67 -2.87
C ARG A 231 1.42 3.43 -4.19
N ASN A 232 1.30 2.70 -5.29
CA ASN A 232 1.30 3.23 -6.65
C ASN A 232 -0.11 3.45 -7.18
N TRP A 233 -0.25 4.04 -8.37
CA TRP A 233 -1.54 4.30 -8.98
C TRP A 233 -2.37 3.02 -9.21
N VAL A 234 -1.74 1.87 -9.48
CA VAL A 234 -2.43 0.58 -9.68
C VAL A 234 -3.10 0.14 -8.39
N GLN A 235 -2.41 0.21 -7.25
CA GLN A 235 -3.00 -0.10 -5.95
C GLN A 235 -4.13 0.86 -5.56
N VAL A 236 -3.98 2.15 -5.90
CA VAL A 236 -5.04 3.13 -5.68
C VAL A 236 -6.23 2.85 -6.57
N PHE A 237 -6.01 2.45 -7.83
CA PHE A 237 -7.07 2.08 -8.76
C PHE A 237 -7.79 0.81 -8.30
N CYS A 238 -7.08 -0.28 -8.00
CA CYS A 238 -7.73 -1.55 -7.62
C CYS A 238 -8.57 -1.44 -6.34
N ASN A 239 -8.14 -0.63 -5.36
CA ASN A 239 -8.92 -0.42 -4.13
C ASN A 239 -9.93 0.74 -4.24
N GLY A 240 -9.71 1.68 -5.16
CA GLY A 240 -10.47 2.93 -5.26
C GLY A 240 -11.48 2.96 -6.42
N ALA A 241 -11.34 2.12 -7.44
CA ALA A 241 -12.17 2.13 -8.64
C ALA A 241 -13.63 1.85 -8.32
N VAL A 242 -13.93 0.75 -7.60
CA VAL A 242 -15.29 0.38 -7.21
C VAL A 242 -15.96 1.47 -6.36
N PRO A 243 -15.34 1.99 -5.28
CA PRO A 243 -15.87 3.15 -4.56
C PRO A 243 -16.08 4.39 -5.44
N THR A 244 -15.16 4.67 -6.36
CA THR A 244 -15.24 5.86 -7.23
C THR A 244 -16.39 5.75 -8.21
N GLU A 245 -16.56 4.60 -8.85
CA GLU A 245 -17.67 4.33 -9.75
C GLU A 245 -19.02 4.43 -9.03
N LEU A 246 -19.14 3.80 -7.85
CA LEU A 246 -20.35 3.90 -7.03
C LEU A 246 -20.63 5.33 -6.57
N ALA A 247 -19.60 6.13 -6.25
CA ALA A 247 -19.76 7.54 -5.91
C ALA A 247 -20.24 8.38 -7.10
N LEU A 248 -19.76 8.09 -8.32
CA LEU A 248 -20.24 8.76 -9.54
C LEU A 248 -21.71 8.39 -9.82
N LEU A 249 -22.07 7.11 -9.74
CA LEU A 249 -23.44 6.65 -9.91
C LEU A 249 -24.37 7.26 -8.85
N TYR A 250 -23.93 7.31 -7.60
CA TYR A 250 -24.66 7.96 -6.51
C TYR A 250 -24.93 9.44 -6.81
N MET A 251 -23.92 10.18 -7.30
CA MET A 251 -24.08 11.58 -7.69
C MET A 251 -25.02 11.77 -8.89
N ILE A 252 -25.01 10.86 -9.85
CA ILE A 252 -25.89 10.92 -11.03
C ILE A 252 -27.35 10.69 -10.63
N GLU A 253 -27.62 9.69 -9.78
CA GLU A 253 -28.99 9.32 -9.42
C GLU A 253 -29.58 10.16 -8.29
N ASN A 254 -28.79 10.48 -7.27
CA ASN A 254 -29.28 11.08 -6.01
C ASN A 254 -28.79 12.51 -5.81
N GLY A 255 -27.80 12.93 -6.59
CA GLY A 255 -27.07 14.17 -6.38
C GLY A 255 -26.04 14.07 -5.24
N PRO A 256 -25.16 15.07 -5.14
CA PRO A 256 -24.19 15.14 -4.06
C PRO A 256 -24.85 15.51 -2.73
N GLY A 257 -24.41 14.87 -1.65
CA GLY A 257 -24.92 15.11 -0.30
C GLY A 257 -25.02 13.83 0.53
N GLU A 258 -25.22 14.00 1.83
CA GLU A 258 -25.35 12.91 2.77
C GLU A 258 -26.81 12.48 2.89
N ILE A 259 -27.06 11.20 2.63
CA ILE A 259 -28.38 10.58 2.75
C ILE A 259 -28.28 9.47 3.81
N PRO A 260 -29.24 9.38 4.75
CA PRO A 260 -29.29 8.29 5.71
C PRO A 260 -29.57 6.96 5.01
N VAL A 261 -28.96 5.89 5.49
CA VAL A 261 -29.19 4.55 4.94
C VAL A 261 -30.54 4.03 5.41
N ASP A 262 -31.52 4.05 4.52
CA ASP A 262 -32.89 3.61 4.73
C ASP A 262 -33.47 3.00 3.44
N PHE A 263 -33.47 1.67 3.38
CA PHE A 263 -33.97 0.92 2.24
C PHE A 263 -35.48 1.04 2.02
N SER A 264 -36.25 1.51 3.02
CA SER A 264 -37.70 1.68 2.88
C SER A 264 -38.06 2.94 2.09
N LYS A 265 -37.26 4.01 2.26
CA LYS A 265 -37.47 5.29 1.60
C LYS A 265 -36.66 5.40 0.30
N GLN A 266 -35.41 4.95 0.32
CA GLN A 266 -34.47 5.15 -0.78
C GLN A 266 -33.59 3.91 -0.98
N TYR A 267 -34.13 2.92 -1.67
CA TYR A 267 -33.45 1.65 -1.95
C TYR A 267 -32.11 1.86 -2.68
N SER A 268 -32.11 2.53 -3.84
CA SER A 268 -30.92 2.68 -4.68
C SER A 268 -29.79 3.44 -3.98
N ALA A 269 -30.10 4.57 -3.33
CA ALA A 269 -29.13 5.36 -2.57
C ALA A 269 -28.51 4.55 -1.42
N SER A 270 -29.35 3.87 -0.63
CA SER A 270 -28.92 3.04 0.50
C SER A 270 -28.04 1.88 0.04
N TRP A 271 -28.41 1.24 -1.06
CA TRP A 271 -27.63 0.18 -1.67
C TRP A 271 -26.25 0.68 -2.11
N MET A 272 -26.17 1.80 -2.86
CA MET A 272 -24.90 2.38 -3.30
C MET A 272 -24.01 2.81 -2.13
N CYS A 273 -24.58 3.44 -1.10
CA CYS A 273 -23.88 3.81 0.13
C CYS A 273 -23.23 2.61 0.81
N LEU A 274 -23.99 1.52 0.98
CA LEU A 274 -23.48 0.29 1.57
C LEU A 274 -22.52 -0.46 0.65
N SER A 275 -22.72 -0.45 -0.67
CA SER A 275 -21.78 -1.05 -1.64
C SER A 275 -20.41 -0.38 -1.55
N LEU A 276 -20.40 0.95 -1.47
CA LEU A 276 -19.17 1.73 -1.37
C LEU A 276 -18.46 1.46 -0.05
N LEU A 277 -19.21 1.48 1.07
CA LEU A 277 -18.66 1.13 2.38
C LEU A 277 -18.12 -0.30 2.38
N ALA A 278 -18.83 -1.25 1.77
CA ALA A 278 -18.43 -2.65 1.70
C ALA A 278 -17.11 -2.83 0.93
N ALA A 279 -16.94 -2.14 -0.20
CA ALA A 279 -15.68 -2.15 -0.96
C ALA A 279 -14.51 -1.61 -0.14
N LEU A 280 -14.66 -0.45 0.50
CA LEU A 280 -13.61 0.17 1.32
C LEU A 280 -13.31 -0.65 2.57
N ALA A 281 -14.33 -1.20 3.23
CA ALA A 281 -14.18 -2.05 4.39
C ALA A 281 -13.51 -3.38 4.04
N CYS A 282 -13.81 -3.97 2.87
CA CYS A 282 -13.14 -5.14 2.33
C CYS A 282 -11.64 -4.89 2.19
N SER A 283 -11.23 -3.84 1.47
CA SER A 283 -9.81 -3.47 1.31
C SER A 283 -9.12 -3.14 2.64
N ALA A 284 -9.84 -2.48 3.56
CA ALA A 284 -9.32 -2.21 4.90
C ALA A 284 -9.13 -3.49 5.71
N GLY A 285 -10.10 -4.40 5.66
CA GLY A 285 -10.07 -5.68 6.34
C GLY A 285 -8.90 -6.53 5.86
N ASP A 286 -8.72 -6.66 4.54
CA ASP A 286 -7.59 -7.37 3.96
C ASP A 286 -6.25 -6.78 4.39
N THR A 287 -6.09 -5.45 4.29
CA THR A 287 -4.85 -4.80 4.70
C THR A 287 -4.57 -4.99 6.18
N TRP A 288 -5.58 -4.93 7.05
CA TRP A 288 -5.37 -5.16 8.48
C TRP A 288 -5.01 -6.62 8.77
N ALA A 289 -5.63 -7.59 8.09
CA ALA A 289 -5.29 -9.00 8.24
C ALA A 289 -3.86 -9.30 7.80
N SER A 290 -3.45 -8.83 6.62
CA SER A 290 -2.13 -9.06 6.04
C SER A 290 -1.02 -8.32 6.78
N GLU A 291 -1.30 -7.15 7.37
CA GLU A 291 -0.28 -6.37 8.08
C GLU A 291 -0.15 -6.73 9.57
N VAL A 292 -1.22 -7.21 10.21
CA VAL A 292 -1.25 -7.56 11.64
C VAL A 292 -1.05 -9.06 11.86
N GLY A 293 -1.64 -9.90 11.01
CA GLY A 293 -1.63 -11.37 11.13
C GLY A 293 -0.21 -11.94 11.22
N PRO A 294 0.69 -11.68 10.24
CA PRO A 294 2.06 -12.19 10.24
C PRO A 294 2.90 -11.76 11.45
N VAL A 295 2.53 -10.64 12.08
CA VAL A 295 3.32 -10.00 13.13
C VAL A 295 2.87 -10.39 14.54
N LEU A 296 1.57 -10.61 14.73
CA LEU A 296 0.99 -10.95 16.04
C LEU A 296 0.60 -12.41 16.17
N SER A 297 0.37 -13.13 15.07
CA SER A 297 0.02 -14.54 15.14
C SER A 297 1.21 -15.37 15.61
N LYS A 298 1.04 -16.06 16.73
CA LYS A 298 1.99 -17.08 17.22
C LYS A 298 1.78 -18.45 16.56
N SER A 299 0.62 -18.65 15.93
CA SER A 299 0.28 -19.89 15.25
C SER A 299 0.60 -19.79 13.76
N PRO A 300 1.07 -20.87 13.12
CA PRO A 300 1.27 -20.88 11.68
C PRO A 300 -0.07 -20.66 10.96
N PRO A 301 -0.09 -19.90 9.86
CA PRO A 301 -1.30 -19.72 9.06
C PRO A 301 -1.77 -21.05 8.49
N ARG A 302 -3.07 -21.13 8.24
CA ARG A 302 -3.70 -22.27 7.57
C ARG A 302 -4.23 -21.83 6.22
N LEU A 303 -4.02 -22.64 5.19
CA LEU A 303 -4.58 -22.36 3.87
C LEU A 303 -6.10 -22.46 3.92
N ILE A 304 -6.82 -21.46 3.42
CA ILE A 304 -8.28 -21.41 3.56
C ILE A 304 -9.01 -22.55 2.83
N THR A 305 -8.40 -23.12 1.78
CA THR A 305 -9.00 -24.18 0.96
C THR A 305 -8.80 -25.59 1.54
N THR A 306 -7.60 -25.90 2.04
CA THR A 306 -7.25 -27.25 2.55
C THR A 306 -7.18 -27.33 4.07
N TRP A 307 -7.13 -26.19 4.75
CA TRP A 307 -6.93 -26.05 6.20
C TRP A 307 -5.59 -26.59 6.73
N GLU A 308 -4.64 -26.86 5.82
CA GLU A 308 -3.28 -27.29 6.15
C GLU A 308 -2.41 -26.12 6.59
N LYS A 309 -1.42 -26.39 7.45
CA LYS A 309 -0.46 -25.38 7.91
C LYS A 309 0.48 -25.00 6.78
N VAL A 310 0.61 -23.69 6.53
CA VAL A 310 1.48 -23.14 5.49
C VAL A 310 2.47 -22.13 6.06
N PRO A 311 3.58 -21.86 5.38
CA PRO A 311 4.51 -20.80 5.78
C PRO A 311 3.84 -19.42 5.80
N VAL A 312 4.33 -18.54 6.68
CA VAL A 312 3.89 -17.13 6.75
C VAL A 312 4.21 -16.44 5.42
N GLY A 313 3.25 -15.67 4.89
CA GLY A 313 3.34 -15.03 3.58
C GLY A 313 2.69 -15.83 2.43
N THR A 314 2.18 -17.04 2.71
CA THR A 314 1.43 -17.82 1.70
C THR A 314 0.12 -17.12 1.33
N ASN A 315 -0.14 -16.94 0.03
CA ASN A 315 -1.39 -16.37 -0.46
C ASN A 315 -2.57 -17.27 -0.05
N GLY A 316 -3.59 -16.67 0.54
CA GLY A 316 -4.73 -17.39 1.11
C GLY A 316 -4.48 -18.10 2.44
N GLY A 317 -3.33 -17.85 3.09
CA GLY A 317 -3.05 -18.28 4.44
C GLY A 317 -3.75 -17.41 5.48
N VAL A 318 -4.71 -17.98 6.22
CA VAL A 318 -5.48 -17.27 7.25
C VAL A 318 -5.02 -17.63 8.67
N THR A 319 -5.12 -16.64 9.57
CA THR A 319 -4.93 -16.83 11.01
C THR A 319 -6.11 -16.23 11.76
N VAL A 320 -6.40 -16.72 12.97
CA VAL A 320 -7.46 -16.14 13.82
C VAL A 320 -7.18 -14.66 14.11
N VAL A 321 -5.92 -14.31 14.36
CA VAL A 321 -5.51 -12.92 14.59
C VAL A 321 -5.75 -12.07 13.34
N GLY A 322 -5.45 -12.59 12.15
CA GLY A 322 -5.74 -11.93 10.87
C GLY A 322 -7.24 -11.69 10.68
N LEU A 323 -8.09 -12.70 10.91
CA LEU A 323 -9.55 -12.58 10.79
C LEU A 323 -10.16 -11.60 11.79
N VAL A 324 -9.67 -11.59 13.04
CA VAL A 324 -10.10 -10.57 14.02
C VAL A 324 -9.63 -9.18 13.57
N SER A 325 -8.41 -9.08 13.03
CA SER A 325 -7.89 -7.81 12.52
C SER A 325 -8.69 -7.30 11.31
N SER A 326 -9.16 -8.18 10.42
CA SER A 326 -10.01 -7.76 9.30
C SER A 326 -11.39 -7.28 9.74
N LEU A 327 -12.00 -7.96 10.70
CA LEU A 327 -13.24 -7.51 11.35
C LEU A 327 -13.06 -6.12 11.97
N LEU A 328 -11.97 -5.90 12.71
CA LEU A 328 -11.67 -4.61 13.34
C LEU A 328 -11.38 -3.51 12.30
N GLY A 329 -10.67 -3.83 11.22
CA GLY A 329 -10.39 -2.89 10.14
C GLY A 329 -11.67 -2.42 9.43
N GLY A 330 -12.55 -3.35 9.08
CA GLY A 330 -13.86 -3.02 8.51
C GLY A 330 -14.74 -2.23 9.48
N THR A 331 -14.74 -2.61 10.76
CA THR A 331 -15.50 -1.90 11.82
C THR A 331 -15.00 -0.47 11.96
N PHE A 332 -13.69 -0.25 11.91
CA PHE A 332 -13.08 1.08 12.02
C PHE A 332 -13.53 2.01 10.88
N VAL A 333 -13.60 1.49 9.65
CA VAL A 333 -14.13 2.25 8.50
C VAL A 333 -15.63 2.50 8.67
N GLY A 334 -16.40 1.51 9.14
CA GLY A 334 -17.83 1.66 9.44
C GLY A 334 -18.12 2.72 10.52
N ILE A 335 -17.30 2.79 11.57
CA ILE A 335 -17.39 3.85 12.58
C ILE A 335 -17.14 5.23 11.96
N ALA A 336 -16.13 5.36 11.10
CA ALA A 336 -15.85 6.63 10.42
C ALA A 336 -17.04 7.09 9.57
N TYR A 337 -17.65 6.18 8.82
CA TYR A 337 -18.87 6.45 8.07
C TYR A 337 -19.99 6.92 9.00
N PHE A 338 -20.29 6.13 10.04
CA PHE A 338 -21.37 6.41 10.98
C PHE A 338 -21.20 7.75 11.71
N LEU A 339 -20.00 8.06 12.19
CA LEU A 339 -19.72 9.36 12.83
C LEU A 339 -19.91 10.53 11.86
N THR A 340 -19.59 10.33 10.56
CA THR A 340 -19.81 11.38 9.56
C THR A 340 -21.29 11.61 9.31
N GLN A 341 -22.09 10.54 9.29
CA GLN A 341 -23.55 10.64 9.22
C GLN A 341 -24.12 11.44 10.39
N LEU A 342 -23.70 11.14 11.62
CA LEU A 342 -24.14 11.86 12.83
C LEU A 342 -23.89 13.37 12.78
N ILE A 343 -22.82 13.80 12.11
CA ILE A 343 -22.43 15.22 12.03
C ILE A 343 -23.09 15.92 10.84
N SER A 344 -23.35 15.19 9.76
CA SER A 344 -23.64 15.80 8.44
C SER A 344 -25.07 15.61 7.97
N VAL A 345 -25.83 14.67 8.54
CA VAL A 345 -27.24 14.42 8.20
C VAL A 345 -28.14 15.09 9.24
N ASN A 346 -29.04 15.96 8.78
CA ASN A 346 -29.91 16.73 9.67
C ASN A 346 -31.12 15.93 10.18
N ASP A 347 -31.68 15.02 9.38
CA ASP A 347 -32.96 14.33 9.66
C ASP A 347 -32.77 12.89 10.18
N LEU A 348 -31.75 12.67 11.02
CA LEU A 348 -31.44 11.34 11.56
C LEU A 348 -32.47 10.81 12.56
N ASP A 349 -33.17 11.73 13.24
CA ASP A 349 -34.20 11.46 14.25
C ASP A 349 -35.46 10.83 13.68
N ILE A 350 -35.76 11.07 12.40
CA ILE A 350 -36.92 10.53 11.66
C ILE A 350 -36.49 9.41 10.69
N SER A 351 -35.22 9.01 10.71
CA SER A 351 -34.65 8.00 9.83
C SER A 351 -34.46 6.66 10.55
N ALA A 352 -34.30 5.59 9.76
CA ALA A 352 -33.92 4.29 10.32
C ALA A 352 -32.66 4.39 11.20
N PRO A 353 -32.52 3.56 12.26
CA PRO A 353 -31.31 3.53 13.07
C PRO A 353 -30.05 3.29 12.22
N GLN A 354 -29.07 4.19 12.32
CA GLN A 354 -27.84 4.16 11.49
C GLN A 354 -26.69 3.33 12.10
N TRP A 355 -26.79 2.90 13.35
CA TRP A 355 -25.76 2.08 14.01
C TRP A 355 -25.43 0.75 13.28
N PRO A 356 -26.33 0.08 12.51
CA PRO A 356 -25.99 -1.14 11.79
C PRO A 356 -24.87 -0.97 10.76
N ILE A 357 -24.59 0.27 10.32
CA ILE A 357 -23.46 0.62 9.45
C ILE A 357 -22.13 0.13 10.03
N ILE A 358 -21.97 0.20 11.36
CA ILE A 358 -20.74 -0.23 12.05
C ILE A 358 -20.58 -1.74 11.92
N ALA A 359 -21.62 -2.50 12.24
CA ALA A 359 -21.63 -3.95 12.16
C ALA A 359 -21.47 -4.42 10.70
N PHE A 360 -22.13 -3.74 9.76
CA PHE A 360 -22.01 -3.98 8.34
C PHE A 360 -20.57 -3.78 7.85
N GLY A 361 -19.91 -2.68 8.22
CA GLY A 361 -18.51 -2.43 7.89
C GLY A 361 -17.59 -3.54 8.43
N GLY A 362 -17.79 -3.96 9.68
CA GLY A 362 -17.06 -5.09 10.26
C GLY A 362 -17.25 -6.39 9.48
N LEU A 363 -18.49 -6.74 9.18
CA LEU A 363 -18.82 -7.95 8.41
C LEU A 363 -18.23 -7.90 7.00
N ALA A 364 -18.28 -6.75 6.34
CA ALA A 364 -17.67 -6.54 5.02
C ALA A 364 -16.15 -6.70 5.05
N GLY A 365 -15.47 -6.18 6.07
CA GLY A 365 -14.03 -6.39 6.25
C GLY A 365 -13.66 -7.85 6.48
N LEU A 366 -14.42 -8.56 7.31
CA LEU A 366 -14.19 -9.98 7.59
C LEU A 366 -14.43 -10.84 6.35
N LEU A 367 -15.64 -10.76 5.76
CA LEU A 367 -16.00 -11.55 4.59
C LEU A 367 -15.15 -11.19 3.37
N GLY A 368 -14.81 -9.92 3.21
CA GLY A 368 -13.86 -9.47 2.19
C GLY A 368 -12.51 -10.15 2.30
N SER A 369 -11.90 -10.16 3.48
CA SER A 369 -10.62 -10.85 3.69
C SER A 369 -10.70 -12.36 3.46
N ILE A 370 -11.86 -12.98 3.72
CA ILE A 370 -12.11 -14.41 3.48
C ILE A 370 -12.18 -14.69 1.96
N VAL A 371 -12.92 -13.86 1.23
CA VAL A 371 -13.03 -13.97 -0.24
C VAL A 371 -11.66 -13.71 -0.89
N ASP A 372 -10.95 -12.68 -0.44
CA ASP A 372 -9.59 -12.38 -0.90
C ASP A 372 -8.66 -13.57 -0.68
N SER A 373 -8.65 -14.13 0.54
CA SER A 373 -7.85 -15.31 0.86
C SER A 373 -8.23 -16.54 0.02
N TYR A 374 -9.51 -16.73 -0.27
CA TYR A 374 -9.96 -17.85 -1.12
C TYR A 374 -9.51 -17.69 -2.58
N LEU A 375 -9.64 -16.48 -3.13
CA LEU A 375 -9.14 -16.15 -4.46
C LEU A 375 -7.61 -16.23 -4.50
N GLY A 376 -6.92 -15.80 -3.45
CA GLY A 376 -5.47 -15.92 -3.33
C GLY A 376 -4.99 -17.37 -3.31
N ALA A 377 -5.62 -18.23 -2.50
CA ALA A 377 -5.28 -19.65 -2.43
C ALA A 377 -5.48 -20.40 -3.76
N THR A 378 -6.39 -19.93 -4.62
CA THR A 378 -6.79 -20.62 -5.86
C THR A 378 -6.17 -20.00 -7.11
N MET A 379 -6.05 -18.68 -7.18
CA MET A 379 -5.70 -17.91 -8.38
C MET A 379 -4.40 -17.09 -8.28
N GLN A 380 -3.73 -17.05 -7.12
CA GLN A 380 -2.40 -16.46 -6.98
C GLN A 380 -1.36 -17.54 -6.74
N TYR A 381 -0.22 -17.44 -7.41
CA TYR A 381 0.87 -18.38 -7.21
C TYR A 381 1.53 -18.12 -5.85
N THR A 382 1.84 -19.21 -5.13
CA THR A 382 2.75 -19.18 -3.99
C THR A 382 3.78 -20.30 -4.12
N GLY A 383 5.05 -19.95 -4.01
CA GLY A 383 6.16 -20.88 -3.86
C GLY A 383 7.03 -20.57 -2.65
N LEU A 384 7.80 -21.53 -2.18
CA LEU A 384 8.84 -21.37 -1.17
C LEU A 384 10.20 -21.47 -1.85
N ASP A 385 10.99 -20.40 -1.80
CA ASP A 385 12.38 -20.47 -2.25
C ASP A 385 13.22 -21.17 -1.19
N GLU A 386 13.72 -22.37 -1.52
CA GLU A 386 14.51 -23.19 -0.59
C GLU A 386 15.85 -22.55 -0.22
N SER A 387 16.36 -21.62 -1.05
CA SER A 387 17.65 -20.97 -0.80
C SER A 387 17.57 -19.82 0.21
N THR A 388 16.43 -19.13 0.26
CA THR A 388 16.20 -18.00 1.17
C THR A 388 15.26 -18.34 2.32
N GLY A 389 14.49 -19.42 2.20
CA GLY A 389 13.42 -19.78 3.14
C GLY A 389 12.21 -18.85 3.09
N MET A 390 12.14 -17.96 2.08
CA MET A 390 11.08 -16.97 1.94
C MET A 390 10.00 -17.44 0.96
N VAL A 391 8.79 -16.95 1.19
CA VAL A 391 7.67 -17.16 0.27
C VAL A 391 7.80 -16.20 -0.92
N VAL A 392 7.58 -16.72 -2.13
CA VAL A 392 7.63 -15.98 -3.39
C VAL A 392 6.30 -16.09 -4.14
N ASN A 393 5.88 -14.99 -4.76
CA ASN A 393 4.61 -14.90 -5.49
C ASN A 393 4.74 -15.18 -7.00
N SER A 394 5.97 -15.42 -7.47
CA SER A 394 6.26 -15.70 -8.88
C SER A 394 6.98 -17.04 -9.07
N PRO A 395 6.64 -17.82 -10.12
CA PRO A 395 7.34 -19.06 -10.43
C PRO A 395 8.82 -18.80 -10.70
N THR A 396 9.69 -19.41 -9.90
CA THR A 396 11.14 -19.32 -10.06
C THR A 396 11.73 -20.74 -10.07
N ASN A 397 12.83 -20.96 -10.78
CA ASN A 397 13.50 -22.27 -10.88
C ASN A 397 13.91 -22.89 -9.54
N LYS A 398 13.97 -22.09 -8.47
CA LYS A 398 14.35 -22.50 -7.10
C LYS A 398 13.16 -22.56 -6.14
N ALA A 399 11.97 -22.20 -6.60
CA ALA A 399 10.78 -22.11 -5.77
C ALA A 399 10.00 -23.42 -5.83
N LYS A 400 9.81 -24.04 -4.66
CA LYS A 400 8.92 -25.18 -4.50
C LYS A 400 7.49 -24.66 -4.40
N HIS A 401 6.62 -25.08 -5.32
CA HIS A 401 5.21 -24.68 -5.32
C HIS A 401 4.49 -25.10 -4.03
N ILE A 402 3.67 -24.19 -3.48
CA ILE A 402 2.82 -24.42 -2.30
C ILE A 402 1.34 -24.40 -2.69
N ALA A 403 0.88 -23.31 -3.33
CA ALA A 403 -0.54 -23.07 -3.56
C ALA A 403 -0.81 -22.22 -4.81
N GLY A 404 -2.07 -22.29 -5.27
CA GLY A 404 -2.64 -21.50 -6.36
C GLY A 404 -1.93 -21.62 -7.71
N LYS A 405 -2.31 -20.72 -8.63
CA LYS A 405 -1.84 -20.66 -10.01
C LYS A 405 -1.44 -19.21 -10.34
N PRO A 406 -0.51 -18.94 -11.27
CA PRO A 406 -0.13 -17.58 -11.62
C PRO A 406 -1.17 -16.96 -12.58
N ILE A 407 -2.43 -16.84 -12.14
CA ILE A 407 -3.53 -16.29 -12.95
C ILE A 407 -3.73 -14.81 -12.62
N LEU A 408 -3.80 -14.48 -11.33
CA LEU A 408 -4.03 -13.13 -10.82
C LEU A 408 -2.87 -12.67 -9.94
N ASP A 409 -2.67 -11.35 -9.89
CA ASP A 409 -1.78 -10.70 -8.93
C ASP A 409 -2.56 -10.21 -7.69
N ASN A 410 -1.86 -9.59 -6.75
CA ASN A 410 -2.48 -9.07 -5.53
C ASN A 410 -3.48 -7.93 -5.78
N ASN A 411 -3.22 -7.10 -6.77
CA ASN A 411 -4.08 -5.96 -7.06
C ASN A 411 -5.40 -6.42 -7.71
N ALA A 412 -5.34 -7.40 -8.61
CA ALA A 412 -6.52 -7.97 -9.24
C ALA A 412 -7.40 -8.72 -8.24
N VAL A 413 -6.81 -9.51 -7.33
CA VAL A 413 -7.60 -10.22 -6.30
C VAL A 413 -8.33 -9.22 -5.38
N ASN A 414 -7.66 -8.16 -4.92
CA ASN A 414 -8.29 -7.07 -4.16
C ASN A 414 -9.45 -6.40 -4.92
N LEU A 415 -9.29 -6.19 -6.24
CA LEU A 415 -10.35 -5.63 -7.07
C LEU A 415 -11.55 -6.60 -7.16
N PHE A 416 -11.33 -7.88 -7.43
CA PHE A 416 -12.43 -8.84 -7.53
C PHE A 416 -13.13 -9.11 -6.20
N SER A 417 -12.37 -9.19 -5.10
CA SER A 417 -12.94 -9.37 -3.75
C SER A 417 -13.80 -8.18 -3.36
N SER A 418 -13.33 -6.95 -3.60
CA SER A 418 -14.11 -5.73 -3.34
C SER A 418 -15.36 -5.61 -4.22
N VAL A 419 -15.30 -5.93 -5.52
CA VAL A 419 -16.48 -6.00 -6.40
C VAL A 419 -17.50 -6.99 -5.86
N PHE A 420 -17.06 -8.22 -5.55
CA PHE A 420 -17.96 -9.28 -5.09
C PHE A 420 -18.70 -8.86 -3.80
N ILE A 421 -17.97 -8.33 -2.83
CA ILE A 421 -18.52 -7.89 -1.54
C ILE A 421 -19.43 -6.67 -1.69
N ALA A 422 -19.08 -5.71 -2.55
CA ALA A 422 -19.88 -4.53 -2.83
C ALA A 422 -21.23 -4.83 -3.48
N LEU A 423 -21.33 -5.92 -4.26
CA LEU A 423 -22.58 -6.36 -4.87
C LEU A 423 -23.41 -7.25 -3.94
N LEU A 424 -22.75 -8.18 -3.23
CA LEU A 424 -23.42 -9.21 -2.44
C LEU A 424 -23.99 -8.65 -1.13
N LEU A 425 -23.18 -7.96 -0.32
CA LEU A 425 -23.57 -7.63 1.06
C LEU A 425 -24.69 -6.61 1.17
N PRO A 426 -24.74 -5.52 0.39
CA PRO A 426 -25.85 -4.58 0.44
C PRO A 426 -27.18 -5.23 0.05
N THR A 427 -27.14 -6.13 -0.93
CA THR A 427 -28.31 -6.92 -1.36
C THR A 427 -28.81 -7.84 -0.25
N ALA A 428 -27.91 -8.48 0.49
CA ALA A 428 -28.27 -9.27 1.67
C ALA A 428 -28.76 -8.38 2.83
N ALA A 429 -28.11 -7.24 3.07
CA ALA A 429 -28.40 -6.31 4.15
C ALA A 429 -29.82 -5.73 4.03
N TRP A 430 -30.30 -5.50 2.82
CA TRP A 430 -31.67 -5.05 2.57
C TRP A 430 -32.74 -5.87 3.31
N GLY A 431 -32.58 -7.20 3.38
CA GLY A 431 -33.53 -8.10 4.02
C GLY A 431 -33.64 -7.93 5.55
N PHE A 432 -32.60 -7.37 6.18
CA PHE A 432 -32.47 -7.30 7.65
C PHE A 432 -32.24 -5.87 8.17
N TRP A 433 -32.14 -4.88 7.28
CA TRP A 433 -31.89 -3.50 7.67
C TRP A 433 -33.08 -2.95 8.47
N PRO A 434 -32.85 -2.24 9.58
CA PRO A 434 -33.91 -1.55 10.31
C PRO A 434 -34.68 -0.62 9.38
N ARG A 435 -36.01 -0.56 9.55
CA ARG A 435 -36.89 0.32 8.80
C ARG A 435 -37.30 1.49 9.70
N GLY A 436 -37.27 2.70 9.14
CA GLY A 436 -37.66 3.94 9.81
C GLY A 436 -39.11 4.31 9.58
#